data_AF-A0A3P6QYB0-F1
#
_entry.id   AF-A0A3P6QYB0-F1
#
_cell.length_a   1.000
_cell.length_b   1.000
_cell.length_c   1.000
_cell.angle_alpha   90.00
_cell.angle_beta   90.00
_cell.angle_gamma   90.00
#
_symmetry.space_group_name_H-M   'P 1'
#
loop_
_entity.id
_entity.type
_entity.pdbx_description
1 polymer ?
#
loop_
_entity_poly.entity_id
_entity_poly.type
_entity_poly.pdbx_seq_one_letter_code
_entity_poly.pdbx_strand_id
1 'polypeptide(L)'
;MRYDEQLSISLPSKKLRKRKIKIDPDVIKRIELRGHHSNSEIGLASLTGYLCAYDEAYELHPAKKKVGALRPKFAGQLTTEMVMKALQKRNLSGRVTMHPDGERKTIKIDSINSAITLSADGMSTNIQSPKEHRMMLLDAVTSYLQSLC
;
A
#
# COMPACT_ATOMS: atom_id res chain seq x y z
N MET A 1 2.18 30.89 -8.48
CA MET A 1 1.18 29.91 -8.98
C MET A 1 0.49 29.31 -7.76
N ARG A 2 -0.84 29.20 -7.75
CA ARG A 2 -1.58 28.63 -6.61
C ARG A 2 -1.41 27.11 -6.64
N TYR A 3 -0.55 26.58 -5.78
CA TYR A 3 -0.26 25.15 -5.67
C TYR A 3 -1.10 24.47 -4.59
N ASP A 4 -2.26 25.04 -4.22
CA ASP A 4 -3.11 24.53 -3.14
C ASP A 4 -4.17 23.53 -3.65
N GLU A 5 -4.25 23.33 -4.96
CA GLU A 5 -5.19 22.39 -5.58
C GLU A 5 -4.50 21.11 -6.03
N GLN A 6 -5.19 19.98 -5.87
CA GLN A 6 -4.73 18.67 -6.28
C GLN A 6 -4.65 18.60 -7.81
N LEU A 7 -3.47 18.34 -8.36
CA LEU A 7 -3.27 18.26 -9.82
C LEU A 7 -3.54 16.85 -10.32
N SER A 8 -4.34 16.69 -11.38
CA SER A 8 -4.56 15.39 -12.00
C SER A 8 -3.81 15.27 -13.32
N ILE A 9 -2.87 14.32 -13.40
CA ILE A 9 -2.09 14.06 -14.61
C ILE A 9 -2.55 12.73 -15.22
N SER A 10 -2.86 12.73 -16.52
CA SER A 10 -3.17 11.50 -17.24
C SER A 10 -1.88 10.79 -17.62
N LEU A 11 -1.72 9.53 -17.20
CA LEU A 11 -0.61 8.71 -17.64
C LEU A 11 -0.89 8.16 -19.05
N PRO A 12 0.03 8.34 -20.01
CA PRO A 12 -0.04 7.60 -21.25
C PRO A 12 0.22 6.11 -20.95
N SER A 13 -0.83 5.29 -21.05
CA SER A 13 -0.74 3.84 -20.89
C SER A 13 -1.08 3.15 -22.22
N LYS A 14 -0.34 2.08 -22.55
CA LYS A 14 -0.66 1.21 -23.69
C LYS A 14 -1.99 0.45 -23.52
N LYS A 15 -2.56 0.42 -22.31
CA LYS A 15 -3.88 -0.21 -22.03
C LYS A 15 -5.01 0.82 -22.18
N LEU A 16 -6.16 0.38 -22.69
CA LEU A 16 -7.33 1.20 -23.07
C LEU A 16 -7.87 2.17 -21.99
N ARG A 17 -7.58 1.95 -20.70
CA ARG A 17 -7.94 2.89 -19.63
C ARG A 17 -6.77 3.83 -19.33
N LYS A 18 -6.88 5.08 -19.80
CA LYS A 18 -6.02 6.19 -19.37
C LYS A 18 -6.20 6.38 -17.86
N ARG A 19 -5.22 5.97 -17.06
CA ARG A 19 -5.23 6.15 -15.61
C ARG A 19 -4.82 7.58 -15.28
N LYS A 20 -5.55 8.23 -14.38
CA LYS A 20 -5.22 9.57 -13.87
C LYS A 20 -4.53 9.42 -12.53
N ILE A 21 -3.35 10.01 -12.38
CA ILE A 21 -2.69 10.16 -11.08
C ILE A 21 -3.14 11.51 -10.51
N LYS A 22 -3.65 11.50 -9.28
CA LYS A 22 -3.87 12.73 -8.52
C LYS A 22 -2.62 13.02 -7.71
N ILE A 23 -2.08 14.22 -7.83
CA ILE A 23 -0.85 14.65 -7.16
C ILE A 23 -1.24 15.56 -6.00
N ASP A 24 -0.81 15.17 -4.82
CA ASP A 24 -0.98 15.93 -3.59
C ASP A 24 -0.28 17.31 -3.72
N PRO A 25 -0.95 18.42 -3.34
CA PRO A 25 -0.39 19.77 -3.33
C PRO A 25 1.02 19.87 -2.75
N ASP A 26 1.32 19.10 -1.70
CA ASP A 26 2.62 19.12 -1.03
C ASP A 26 3.75 18.54 -1.89
N VAL A 27 3.42 17.67 -2.85
CA VAL A 27 4.39 17.17 -3.83
C VAL A 27 4.67 18.24 -4.88
N ILE A 28 3.64 18.99 -5.28
CA ILE A 28 3.75 20.06 -6.29
C ILE A 28 4.60 21.21 -5.77
N LYS A 29 4.43 21.57 -4.49
CA LYS A 29 5.23 22.62 -3.81
C LYS A 29 6.72 22.30 -3.75
N ARG A 30 7.13 21.05 -3.96
CA ARG A 30 8.53 20.59 -3.92
C ARG A 30 9.17 20.44 -5.31
N ILE A 31 8.48 20.84 -6.37
CA ILE A 31 8.98 20.76 -7.74
C ILE A 31 10.12 21.78 -7.91
N GLU A 32 11.34 21.29 -8.10
CA GLU A 32 12.47 22.10 -8.54
C GLU A 32 12.55 22.10 -10.07
N LEU A 33 12.25 23.25 -10.68
CA LEU A 33 12.39 23.44 -12.12
C LEU A 33 13.86 23.63 -12.48
N ARG A 34 14.37 22.79 -13.38
CA ARG A 34 15.68 22.95 -14.01
C ARG A 34 15.49 23.18 -15.50
N GLY A 35 16.13 24.21 -16.05
CA GLY A 35 16.14 24.43 -17.49
C GLY A 35 16.83 23.28 -18.21
N HIS A 36 16.30 22.88 -19.36
CA HIS A 36 16.98 21.92 -20.23
C HIS A 36 18.29 22.55 -20.72
N HIS A 37 19.38 21.79 -20.69
CA HIS A 37 20.73 22.30 -21.03
C HIS A 37 20.88 22.82 -22.47
N SER A 38 19.91 22.55 -23.35
CA SER A 38 19.94 22.87 -24.78
C SER A 38 18.80 23.82 -25.20
N ASN A 39 17.75 23.96 -24.38
CA ASN A 39 16.65 24.87 -24.65
C ASN A 39 16.12 25.41 -23.32
N SER A 40 16.41 26.68 -23.05
CA SER A 40 15.97 27.39 -21.84
C SER A 40 14.46 27.61 -21.77
N GLU A 41 13.73 27.41 -22.88
CA GLU A 41 12.27 27.45 -22.90
C GLU A 41 11.61 26.17 -22.34
N ILE A 42 12.39 25.09 -22.20
CA ILE A 42 11.91 23.81 -21.66
C ILE A 42 12.41 23.64 -20.23
N GLY A 43 11.47 23.64 -19.28
CA GLY A 43 11.72 23.27 -17.89
C GLY A 43 11.49 21.78 -17.64
N LEU A 44 12.47 21.11 -17.03
CA LEU A 44 12.37 19.75 -16.52
C LEU A 44 12.29 19.80 -14.99
N ALA A 45 11.41 18.98 -14.42
CA ALA A 45 11.39 18.78 -12.98
C ALA A 45 11.08 17.32 -12.64
N SER A 46 11.65 16.84 -11.54
CA SER A 46 11.39 15.51 -11.02
C SER A 46 10.45 15.58 -9.82
N LEU A 47 9.44 14.71 -9.82
CA LEU A 47 8.52 14.53 -8.72
C LEU A 47 8.97 13.31 -7.91
N THR A 48 9.16 13.48 -6.60
CA THR A 48 9.48 12.37 -5.69
C THR A 48 8.34 12.19 -4.69
N GLY A 49 7.75 10.99 -4.66
CA GLY A 49 6.61 10.66 -3.81
C GLY A 49 6.35 9.17 -3.76
N TYR A 50 5.30 8.76 -3.04
CA TYR A 50 4.80 7.39 -3.07
C TYR A 50 3.43 7.33 -3.72
N LEU A 51 3.25 6.33 -4.59
CA LEU A 51 1.99 6.12 -5.31
C LEU A 51 1.07 5.21 -4.51
N CYS A 52 -0.03 5.76 -4.02
CA CYS A 52 -1.16 5.02 -3.46
C CYS A 52 -2.04 4.50 -4.61
N ALA A 53 -1.83 3.26 -5.02
CA ALA A 53 -2.62 2.60 -6.06
C ALA A 53 -3.77 1.73 -5.51
N TYR A 54 -4.09 1.87 -4.22
CA TYR A 54 -5.19 1.14 -3.60
C TYR A 54 -6.54 1.60 -4.16
N ASP A 55 -7.46 0.67 -4.35
CA ASP A 55 -8.85 0.92 -4.77
C ASP A 55 -8.96 1.80 -6.03
N GLU A 56 -8.00 1.67 -6.95
CA GLU A 56 -7.89 2.48 -8.17
C GLU A 56 -7.82 4.01 -7.94
N ALA A 57 -7.46 4.46 -6.73
CA ALA A 57 -7.41 5.89 -6.40
C ALA A 57 -6.24 6.64 -7.08
N TYR A 58 -5.10 5.97 -7.26
CA TYR A 58 -3.89 6.49 -7.91
C TYR A 58 -3.44 7.87 -7.40
N GLU A 59 -3.18 7.99 -6.11
CA GLU A 59 -2.82 9.26 -5.46
C GLU A 59 -1.31 9.30 -5.15
N LEU A 60 -0.61 10.33 -5.61
CA LEU A 60 0.81 10.56 -5.37
C LEU A 60 0.97 11.51 -4.17
N HIS A 61 1.51 10.98 -3.07
CA HIS A 61 1.71 11.70 -1.83
C HIS A 61 3.19 12.01 -1.57
N PRO A 62 3.50 12.99 -0.70
CA PRO A 62 4.88 13.35 -0.37
C PRO A 62 5.63 12.20 0.32
N ALA A 63 6.82 11.87 -0.18
CA ALA A 63 7.72 10.96 0.51
C ALA A 63 8.38 11.68 1.70
N LYS A 64 8.14 11.20 2.93
CA LYS A 64 8.77 11.74 4.16
C LYS A 64 10.18 11.18 4.42
N LYS A 65 10.54 10.05 3.80
CA LYS A 65 11.86 9.35 3.90
C LYS A 65 12.25 8.76 2.55
N LYS A 66 13.50 8.28 2.39
CA LYS A 66 13.93 7.47 1.21
C LYS A 66 12.84 6.42 0.91
N VAL A 67 12.49 6.21 -0.35
CA VAL A 67 11.34 5.40 -0.78
C VAL A 67 11.30 4.00 -0.14
N GLY A 68 12.47 3.39 0.14
CA GLY A 68 12.61 2.11 0.83
C GLY A 68 12.35 2.10 2.35
N ALA A 69 12.19 3.27 2.98
CA ALA A 69 11.94 3.47 4.41
C ALA A 69 10.48 3.87 4.72
N LEU A 70 9.61 3.89 3.70
CA LEU A 70 8.20 4.29 3.85
C LEU A 70 7.31 3.16 4.38
N ARG A 71 7.74 1.89 4.26
CA ARG A 71 7.02 0.76 4.83
C ARG A 71 7.83 0.16 5.97
N PRO A 72 7.28 0.07 7.19
CA PRO A 72 7.90 -0.71 8.25
C PRO A 72 8.12 -2.13 7.73
N LYS A 73 9.35 -2.61 7.87
CA LYS A 73 9.71 -3.96 7.47
C LYS A 73 9.49 -4.85 8.68
N PHE A 74 8.83 -5.97 8.45
CA PHE A 74 8.57 -6.96 9.46
C PHE A 74 9.19 -8.28 9.02
N ALA A 75 9.81 -8.98 9.96
CA ALA A 75 10.35 -10.31 9.73
C ALA A 75 9.82 -11.29 10.78
N GLY A 76 9.59 -12.52 10.35
CA GLY A 76 9.06 -13.59 11.17
C GLY A 76 8.16 -14.50 10.35
N GLN A 77 7.91 -15.68 10.92
CA GLN A 77 7.04 -16.68 10.34
C GLN A 77 5.68 -16.62 11.04
N LEU A 78 4.60 -16.59 10.27
CA LEU A 78 3.25 -16.58 10.79
C LEU A 78 2.58 -17.93 10.60
N THR A 79 1.98 -18.44 11.67
CA THR A 79 1.06 -19.58 11.61
C THR A 79 -0.39 -19.08 11.65
N THR A 80 -1.32 -19.91 11.16
CA THR A 80 -2.75 -19.60 11.22
C THR A 80 -3.24 -19.37 12.64
N GLU A 81 -2.68 -20.09 13.62
CA GLU A 81 -3.03 -19.96 15.04
C GLU A 81 -2.62 -18.60 15.61
N MET A 82 -1.42 -18.12 15.26
CA MET A 82 -0.94 -16.80 15.69
C MET A 82 -1.85 -15.69 15.19
N VAL A 83 -2.23 -15.75 13.91
CA VAL A 83 -3.14 -14.77 13.30
C VAL A 83 -4.53 -14.86 13.94
N MET A 84 -5.07 -16.07 14.14
CA MET A 84 -6.35 -16.27 14.83
C MET A 84 -6.36 -15.70 16.25
N LYS A 85 -5.28 -15.91 17.01
CA LYS A 85 -5.10 -15.32 18.34
C LYS A 85 -5.02 -13.79 18.28
N ALA A 86 -4.37 -13.23 17.27
CA ALA A 86 -4.29 -11.79 17.05
C ALA A 86 -5.66 -11.16 16.73
N LEU A 87 -6.50 -11.88 15.98
CA LEU A 87 -7.87 -11.48 15.66
C LEU A 87 -8.77 -11.55 16.90
N GLN A 88 -8.67 -12.61 17.69
CA GLN A 88 -9.44 -12.77 18.93
C GLN A 88 -9.18 -11.63 19.93
N LYS A 89 -7.93 -11.17 20.06
CA LYS A 89 -7.58 -9.99 20.89
C LYS A 89 -8.31 -8.70 20.48
N ARG A 90 -8.84 -8.66 19.25
CA ARG A 90 -9.60 -7.54 18.68
C ARG A 90 -11.08 -7.86 18.51
N ASN A 91 -11.58 -8.90 19.19
CA ASN A 91 -12.96 -9.37 19.09
C ASN A 91 -13.37 -9.80 17.67
N LEU A 92 -12.42 -10.26 16.86
CA LEU A 92 -12.69 -10.80 15.53
C LEU A 92 -12.52 -12.32 15.54
N SER A 93 -13.43 -13.01 14.86
CA SER A 93 -13.34 -14.44 14.59
C SER A 93 -13.09 -14.67 13.10
N GLY A 94 -12.32 -15.71 12.79
CA GLY A 94 -12.03 -16.09 11.42
C GLY A 94 -12.19 -17.59 11.20
N ARG A 95 -12.45 -17.99 9.96
CA ARG A 95 -12.48 -19.39 9.55
C ARG A 95 -11.29 -19.68 8.66
N VAL A 96 -10.53 -20.72 8.99
CA VAL A 96 -9.43 -21.19 8.14
C VAL A 96 -10.02 -22.00 6.97
N THR A 97 -9.58 -21.66 5.77
CA THR A 97 -9.89 -22.34 4.52
C THR A 97 -8.60 -22.56 3.75
N MET A 98 -8.54 -23.62 2.96
CA MET A 98 -7.45 -23.81 2.01
C MET A 98 -7.68 -22.89 0.82
N HIS A 99 -6.64 -22.18 0.38
CA HIS A 99 -6.70 -21.38 -0.83
C HIS A 99 -6.84 -22.31 -2.06
N PRO A 100 -7.44 -21.85 -3.18
CA PRO A 100 -7.67 -22.70 -4.35
C PRO A 100 -6.43 -23.34 -4.98
N ASP A 101 -5.23 -22.83 -4.69
CA ASP A 101 -3.96 -23.40 -5.12
C ASP A 101 -3.46 -24.56 -4.26
N GLY A 102 -4.16 -24.90 -3.16
CA GLY A 102 -3.86 -26.05 -2.30
C GLY A 102 -2.71 -25.84 -1.31
N GLU A 103 -1.82 -24.88 -1.55
CA GLU A 103 -0.63 -24.66 -0.71
C GLU A 103 -0.84 -23.58 0.35
N ARG A 104 -1.66 -22.57 0.04
CA ARG A 104 -1.83 -21.41 0.92
C ARG A 104 -3.02 -21.59 1.85
N LYS A 105 -2.93 -21.02 3.05
CA LYS A 105 -4.04 -21.00 4.01
C LYS A 105 -4.67 -19.62 4.03
N THR A 106 -5.99 -19.55 3.94
CA THR A 106 -6.76 -18.31 3.97
C THR A 106 -7.66 -18.28 5.18
N ILE A 107 -7.52 -17.25 6.01
CA ILE A 107 -8.38 -16.96 7.16
C ILE A 107 -9.43 -15.95 6.68
N LYS A 108 -10.68 -16.38 6.57
CA LYS A 108 -11.82 -15.52 6.21
C LYS A 108 -12.45 -14.92 7.46
N ILE A 109 -12.70 -13.62 7.45
CA ILE A 109 -13.28 -12.85 8.55
C ILE A 109 -14.58 -12.25 8.05
N ASP A 110 -15.67 -13.00 8.20
CA ASP A 110 -16.95 -12.69 7.57
C ASP A 110 -17.58 -11.40 8.12
N SER A 111 -17.34 -11.09 9.39
CA SER A 111 -17.90 -9.91 10.07
C SER A 111 -17.48 -8.57 9.46
N ILE A 112 -16.32 -8.52 8.79
CA ILE A 112 -15.75 -7.30 8.18
C ILE A 112 -15.37 -7.51 6.71
N ASN A 113 -15.95 -8.52 6.06
CA ASN A 113 -15.70 -8.87 4.66
C ASN A 113 -14.20 -8.85 4.29
N SER A 114 -13.39 -9.53 5.09
CA SER A 114 -11.92 -9.50 4.96
C SER A 114 -11.33 -10.91 4.92
N ALA A 115 -10.15 -11.03 4.34
CA ALA A 115 -9.39 -12.27 4.27
C ALA A 115 -7.89 -12.03 4.46
N ILE A 116 -7.25 -12.95 5.17
CA ILE A 116 -5.79 -12.98 5.36
C ILE A 116 -5.27 -14.28 4.77
N THR A 117 -4.44 -14.21 3.74
CA THR A 117 -3.83 -15.38 3.10
C THR A 117 -2.37 -15.49 3.52
N LEU A 118 -1.98 -16.65 4.04
CA LEU A 118 -0.61 -17.00 4.40
C LEU A 118 -0.04 -17.96 3.36
N SER A 119 1.22 -17.76 2.97
CA SER A 119 1.98 -18.74 2.20
C SER A 119 2.18 -20.05 2.99
N ALA A 120 2.51 -21.12 2.28
CA ALA A 120 2.75 -22.44 2.89
C ALA A 120 3.85 -22.39 3.97
N ASP A 121 4.89 -21.60 3.74
CA ASP A 121 6.00 -21.38 4.66
C ASP A 121 5.70 -20.33 5.73
N GLY A 122 4.58 -19.60 5.67
CA GLY A 122 4.23 -18.54 6.62
C GLY A 122 5.08 -17.27 6.53
N MET A 123 5.95 -17.14 5.53
CA MET A 123 6.86 -16.01 5.35
C MET A 123 6.25 -14.85 4.55
N SER A 124 5.14 -15.11 3.85
CA SER A 124 4.43 -14.13 3.05
C SER A 124 2.96 -14.09 3.46
N THR A 125 2.44 -12.87 3.64
CA THR A 125 1.06 -12.63 4.04
C THR A 125 0.41 -11.61 3.11
N ASN A 126 -0.83 -11.88 2.71
CA ASN A 126 -1.66 -10.96 1.95
C ASN A 126 -2.93 -10.64 2.74
N ILE A 127 -3.25 -9.35 2.88
CA ILE A 127 -4.45 -8.86 3.57
C ILE A 127 -5.39 -8.25 2.54
N GLN A 128 -6.58 -8.81 2.40
CA GLN A 128 -7.67 -8.29 1.59
C GLN A 128 -8.76 -7.80 2.54
N SER A 129 -9.11 -6.52 2.45
CA SER A 129 -10.00 -5.85 3.41
C SER A 129 -10.53 -4.55 2.82
N PRO A 130 -11.72 -4.09 3.23
CA PRO A 130 -12.16 -2.71 3.04
C PRO A 130 -11.16 -1.71 3.66
N LYS A 131 -11.08 -0.49 3.10
CA LYS A 131 -10.07 0.53 3.47
C LYS A 131 -10.05 0.83 4.97
N GLU A 132 -11.22 0.88 5.60
CA GLU A 132 -11.40 1.21 7.02
C GLU A 132 -10.82 0.16 7.99
N HIS A 133 -10.77 -1.12 7.59
CA HIS A 133 -10.30 -2.21 8.45
C HIS A 133 -8.85 -2.63 8.18
N ARG A 134 -8.24 -2.18 7.07
CA ARG A 134 -6.88 -2.61 6.67
C ARG A 134 -5.82 -2.33 7.72
N MET A 135 -5.86 -1.15 8.35
CA MET A 135 -4.84 -0.78 9.34
C MET A 135 -4.95 -1.62 10.61
N MET A 136 -6.18 -1.83 11.08
CA MET A 136 -6.44 -2.71 12.22
C MET A 136 -5.95 -4.14 11.96
N LEU A 137 -6.19 -4.68 10.76
CA LEU A 137 -5.73 -6.01 10.39
C LEU A 137 -4.21 -6.08 10.20
N LEU A 138 -3.60 -5.03 9.63
CA LEU A 138 -2.15 -4.91 9.54
C LEU A 138 -1.53 -4.98 10.95
N ASP A 139 -2.03 -4.17 11.88
CA ASP A 139 -1.56 -4.16 13.28
C ASP A 139 -1.80 -5.51 13.98
N ALA A 140 -2.84 -6.24 13.60
CA ALA A 140 -3.07 -7.58 14.12
C ALA A 140 -2.00 -8.56 13.66
N VAL A 141 -1.77 -8.60 12.35
CA VAL A 141 -0.80 -9.49 11.73
C VAL A 141 0.63 -9.17 12.16
N THR A 142 1.00 -7.90 12.25
CA THR A 142 2.36 -7.46 12.59
C THR A 142 2.67 -7.56 14.08
N SER A 143 1.66 -7.69 14.96
CA SER A 143 1.88 -7.81 16.42
C SER A 143 2.73 -9.01 16.86
N TYR A 144 2.88 -10.00 15.99
CA TYR A 144 3.71 -11.19 16.20
C TYR A 144 5.03 -11.18 15.40
N LEU A 145 5.28 -10.12 14.63
CA LEU A 145 6.46 -10.00 13.80
C LEU A 145 7.49 -9.06 14.43
N GLN A 146 8.76 -9.32 14.18
CA GLN A 146 9.84 -8.43 14.59
C GLN A 146 9.92 -7.24 13.63
N SER A 147 9.85 -6.02 14.17
CA SER A 147 10.11 -4.80 13.40
C SER A 147 11.59 -4.72 13.05
N LEU A 148 11.87 -4.61 11.76
CA LEU A 148 13.19 -4.30 11.22
C LEU A 148 13.21 -2.79 10.94
N CYS A 149 13.72 -2.04 11.91
CA CYS A 149 13.88 -0.59 11.84
C CYS A 149 14.84 -0.17 10.71
#